data_AF-A0A950EC76-F1
#
_entry.id   AF-A0A950EC76-F1
#
_cell.length_a   1.000
_cell.length_b   1.000
_cell.length_c   1.000
_cell.angle_alpha   90.00
_cell.angle_beta   90.00
_cell.angle_gamma   90.00
#
_symmetry.space_group_name_H-M   'P 1'
#
loop_
_entity.id
_entity.type
_entity.pdbx_description
1 polymer ?
#
loop_
_entity_poly.entity_id
_entity_poly.type
_entity_poly.pdbx_seq_one_letter_code
_entity_poly.pdbx_strand_id
1 'polypeptide(L)'
;VNSSWVQPNEAWEEAVNRFIAEILAPEHGFRAKLDPVAARIAWHGMLNSLTQTILKLTVPGVPDFYQGTELWDFRLVDPDNRSPVDFGVRKQRLEEIQKEKPETLFASWHDGRIKMMITSRLLRLRRLAPSLFQTGSYNSLYASGEMADCCIAYSRELGSQILLVIVPRFTTRLCTPDSESDWKDSELPFDKTLPAMVDELTGRTLKAGTDTLNLKHLESFPFAVFHNLSRS
;
A
#
# COMPACT_ATOMS: atom_id res chain seq x y z
N VAL A 1 -20.90 6.54 26.39
CA VAL A 1 -22.01 5.80 27.03
C VAL A 1 -21.87 5.81 28.55
N ASN A 2 -20.72 5.42 29.12
CA ASN A 2 -20.50 5.39 30.58
C ASN A 2 -19.85 6.66 31.18
N SER A 3 -19.37 7.57 30.33
CA SER A 3 -18.87 8.92 30.69
C SER A 3 -19.22 9.89 29.55
N SER A 4 -19.16 11.20 29.84
CA SER A 4 -19.41 12.29 28.88
C SER A 4 -18.56 13.52 29.18
N TRP A 5 -18.37 14.39 28.19
CA TRP A 5 -17.64 15.65 28.38
C TRP A 5 -18.30 16.61 29.38
N VAL A 6 -19.63 16.64 29.43
CA VAL A 6 -20.39 17.57 30.29
C VAL A 6 -20.42 17.06 31.73
N GLN A 7 -20.54 15.75 31.90
CA GLN A 7 -20.55 15.10 33.20
C GLN A 7 -19.65 13.87 33.14
N PRO A 8 -18.35 14.05 33.46
CA PRO A 8 -17.40 12.96 33.52
C PRO A 8 -17.75 11.97 34.63
N ASN A 9 -17.61 10.69 34.34
CA ASN A 9 -17.67 9.63 35.34
C ASN A 9 -16.24 9.26 35.74
N GLU A 10 -15.70 9.98 36.72
CA GLU A 10 -14.30 9.87 37.15
C GLU A 10 -13.93 8.45 37.57
N ALA A 11 -14.79 7.77 38.31
CA ALA A 11 -14.55 6.38 38.75
C ALA A 11 -14.41 5.41 37.57
N TRP A 12 -15.19 5.60 36.51
CA TRP A 12 -15.08 4.79 35.30
C TRP A 12 -13.81 5.11 34.51
N GLU A 13 -13.49 6.39 34.34
CA GLU A 13 -12.28 6.83 33.64
C GLU A 13 -10.99 6.38 34.35
N GLU A 14 -10.96 6.47 35.68
CA GLU A 14 -9.86 5.94 36.50
C GLU A 14 -9.71 4.43 36.37
N ALA A 15 -10.82 3.69 36.32
CA ALA A 15 -10.78 2.24 36.13
C ALA A 15 -10.19 1.87 34.76
N VAL A 16 -10.56 2.60 33.70
CA VAL A 16 -9.97 2.42 32.36
C VAL A 16 -8.48 2.76 32.35
N ASN A 17 -8.08 3.88 32.95
CA ASN A 17 -6.67 4.29 33.02
C ASN A 17 -5.82 3.26 33.77
N ARG A 18 -6.34 2.75 34.90
CA ARG A 18 -5.68 1.70 35.68
C ARG A 18 -5.55 0.41 34.90
N PHE A 19 -6.61 -0.03 34.23
CA PHE A 19 -6.57 -1.20 33.38
C PHE A 19 -5.49 -1.08 32.28
N ILE A 20 -5.42 0.06 31.59
CA ILE A 20 -4.39 0.30 30.57
C ILE A 20 -2.98 0.26 31.19
N ALA A 21 -2.77 0.93 32.32
CA ALA A 21 -1.49 0.93 33.01
C ALA A 21 -1.06 -0.49 33.43
N GLU A 22 -1.98 -1.28 33.98
CA GLU A 22 -1.71 -2.65 34.43
C GLU A 22 -1.38 -3.59 33.27
N ILE A 23 -2.15 -3.59 32.18
CA ILE A 23 -1.87 -4.50 31.05
C ILE A 23 -0.59 -4.15 30.28
N LEU A 24 -0.14 -2.89 30.36
CA LEU A 24 1.10 -2.42 29.75
C LEU A 24 2.31 -2.56 30.68
N ALA A 25 2.10 -2.83 31.97
CA ALA A 25 3.17 -3.03 32.93
C ALA A 25 4.02 -4.26 32.55
N PRO A 26 5.37 -4.18 32.58
CA PRO A 26 6.25 -5.28 32.19
C PRO A 26 5.94 -6.61 32.88
N GLU A 27 5.61 -6.56 34.17
CA GLU A 27 5.31 -7.70 35.03
C GLU A 27 4.00 -8.42 34.71
N HIS A 28 3.05 -7.76 34.03
CA HIS A 28 1.76 -8.36 33.71
C HIS A 28 1.89 -9.44 32.62
N GLY A 29 2.91 -9.34 31.75
CA GLY A 29 3.17 -10.33 30.69
C GLY A 29 2.14 -10.36 29.55
N PHE A 30 1.15 -9.44 29.53
CA PHE A 30 0.16 -9.37 28.44
C PHE A 30 0.81 -9.00 27.11
N ARG A 31 1.76 -8.04 27.10
CA ARG A 31 2.47 -7.62 25.88
C ARG A 31 3.17 -8.78 25.19
N ALA A 32 3.81 -9.68 25.94
CA ALA A 32 4.46 -10.86 25.38
C ALA A 32 3.49 -11.79 24.61
N LYS A 33 2.19 -11.78 24.96
CA LYS A 33 1.14 -12.51 24.25
C LYS A 33 0.56 -11.71 23.08
N LEU A 34 0.48 -10.37 23.22
CA LEU A 34 -0.07 -9.48 22.20
C LEU A 34 0.90 -9.25 21.03
N ASP A 35 2.19 -9.06 21.30
CA ASP A 35 3.18 -8.63 20.31
C ASP A 35 3.25 -9.57 19.09
N PRO A 36 3.24 -10.92 19.22
CA PRO A 36 3.20 -11.80 18.05
C PRO A 36 1.91 -11.65 17.23
N VAL A 37 0.77 -11.40 17.88
CA VAL A 37 -0.51 -11.17 17.19
C VAL A 37 -0.47 -9.83 16.46
N ALA A 38 0.01 -8.78 17.13
CA ALA A 38 0.15 -7.45 16.56
C ALA A 38 1.11 -7.45 15.36
N ALA A 39 2.24 -8.16 15.44
CA ALA A 39 3.19 -8.29 14.34
C ALA A 39 2.54 -8.94 13.10
N ARG A 40 1.76 -10.00 13.28
CA ARG A 40 1.02 -10.65 12.19
C ARG A 40 0.00 -9.71 11.55
N ILE A 41 -0.73 -8.94 12.37
CA ILE A 41 -1.68 -7.93 11.88
C ILE A 41 -0.94 -6.81 11.14
N ALA A 42 0.20 -6.36 11.67
CA ALA A 42 0.98 -5.27 11.09
C ALA A 42 1.52 -5.62 9.70
N TRP A 43 1.97 -6.85 9.47
CA TRP A 43 2.36 -7.31 8.13
C TRP A 43 1.24 -7.16 7.10
N HIS A 44 0.04 -7.68 7.42
CA HIS A 44 -1.12 -7.55 6.52
C HIS A 44 -1.63 -6.11 6.42
N GLY A 45 -1.53 -5.34 7.52
CA GLY A 45 -1.82 -3.91 7.56
C GLY A 45 -0.90 -3.11 6.65
N MET A 46 0.38 -3.44 6.60
CA MET A 46 1.36 -2.87 5.67
C MET A 46 0.95 -3.13 4.23
N LEU A 47 0.65 -4.38 3.86
CA LEU A 47 0.21 -4.71 2.49
C LEU A 47 -1.05 -3.95 2.10
N ASN A 48 -2.04 -3.91 2.99
CA ASN A 48 -3.30 -3.17 2.77
C ASN A 48 -3.06 -1.66 2.64
N SER A 49 -2.15 -1.10 3.42
CA SER A 49 -1.77 0.32 3.36
C SER A 49 -1.10 0.67 2.04
N LEU A 50 -0.24 -0.22 1.53
CA LEU A 50 0.37 -0.07 0.21
C LEU A 50 -0.66 -0.21 -0.92
N THR A 51 -1.54 -1.22 -0.86
CA THR A 51 -2.70 -1.36 -1.77
C THR A 51 -3.49 -0.06 -1.83
N GLN A 52 -3.92 0.47 -0.68
CA GLN A 52 -4.69 1.70 -0.61
C GLN A 52 -3.92 2.90 -1.16
N THR A 53 -2.62 2.99 -0.88
CA THR A 53 -1.76 4.08 -1.39
C THR A 53 -1.66 4.04 -2.91
N ILE A 54 -1.45 2.85 -3.49
CA ILE A 54 -1.39 2.68 -4.95
C ILE A 54 -2.73 3.04 -5.55
N LEU A 55 -3.83 2.49 -5.04
CA LEU A 55 -5.19 2.78 -5.53
C LEU A 55 -5.48 4.27 -5.47
N LYS A 56 -5.28 4.92 -4.32
CA LYS A 56 -5.44 6.36 -4.14
C LYS A 56 -4.73 7.17 -5.23
N LEU A 57 -3.53 6.77 -5.61
CA LEU A 57 -2.71 7.46 -6.60
C LEU A 57 -3.06 7.10 -8.05
N THR A 58 -3.81 6.04 -8.31
CA THR A 58 -4.02 5.51 -9.67
C THR A 58 -5.48 5.51 -10.14
N VAL A 59 -6.45 5.47 -9.22
CA VAL A 59 -7.89 5.63 -9.54
C VAL A 59 -8.24 7.05 -10.02
N PRO A 60 -9.41 7.26 -10.66
CA PRO A 60 -9.87 8.59 -11.07
C PRO A 60 -10.02 9.55 -9.88
N GLY A 61 -9.75 10.83 -10.12
CA GLY A 61 -9.79 11.89 -9.10
C GLY A 61 -8.42 12.47 -8.76
N VAL A 62 -8.40 13.37 -7.78
CA VAL A 62 -7.20 14.05 -7.29
C VAL A 62 -6.82 13.46 -5.93
N PRO A 63 -5.65 12.80 -5.79
CA PRO A 63 -5.23 12.26 -4.51
C PRO A 63 -4.81 13.38 -3.56
N ASP A 64 -5.34 13.37 -2.34
CA ASP A 64 -4.96 14.29 -1.27
C ASP A 64 -4.13 13.59 -0.19
N PHE A 65 -3.11 14.23 0.39
CA PHE A 65 -2.29 13.66 1.46
C PHE A 65 -2.25 14.56 2.68
N TYR A 66 -2.65 14.00 3.82
CA TYR A 66 -2.40 14.64 5.11
C TYR A 66 -0.91 14.60 5.46
N GLN A 67 -0.43 15.64 6.13
CA GLN A 67 0.99 15.81 6.45
C GLN A 67 1.58 14.63 7.22
N GLY A 68 2.69 14.09 6.71
CA GLY A 68 3.44 13.00 7.33
C GLY A 68 2.98 11.60 6.92
N THR A 69 1.88 11.47 6.17
CA THR A 69 1.29 10.18 5.77
C THR A 69 1.99 9.48 4.61
N GLU A 70 3.06 10.06 4.06
CA GLU A 70 3.97 9.39 3.13
C GLU A 70 4.78 8.25 3.79
N LEU A 71 4.82 8.22 5.13
CA LEU A 71 5.31 7.09 5.94
C LEU A 71 4.14 6.40 6.67
N TRP A 72 4.44 5.45 7.56
CA TRP A 72 3.45 4.92 8.49
C TRP A 72 3.02 6.00 9.47
N ASP A 73 1.71 6.14 9.63
CA ASP A 73 1.11 7.09 10.56
C ASP A 73 0.06 6.33 11.37
N PHE A 74 0.37 6.11 12.64
CA PHE A 74 -0.47 5.38 13.60
C PHE A 74 -1.09 6.32 14.64
N ARG A 75 -1.12 7.63 14.35
CA ARG A 75 -1.78 8.61 15.20
C ARG A 75 -3.28 8.34 15.28
N LEU A 76 -3.83 8.56 16.47
CA LEU A 76 -5.24 8.35 16.79
C LEU A 76 -6.07 9.58 16.40
N VAL A 77 -7.17 9.82 17.11
CA VAL A 77 -8.04 10.99 16.91
C VAL A 77 -7.38 12.29 17.39
N ASP A 78 -7.98 13.41 17.03
CA ASP A 78 -7.62 14.74 17.55
C ASP A 78 -7.53 14.72 19.10
N PRO A 79 -6.48 15.27 19.73
CA PRO A 79 -5.37 16.06 19.18
C PRO A 79 -4.14 15.29 18.69
N ASP A 80 -4.11 13.96 18.81
CA ASP A 80 -2.92 13.16 18.53
C ASP A 80 -2.43 13.31 17.08
N ASN A 81 -3.36 13.34 16.12
CA ASN A 81 -3.09 13.56 14.69
C ASN A 81 -2.63 14.97 14.30
N ARG A 82 -2.52 15.90 15.27
CA ARG A 82 -1.99 17.26 15.05
C ARG A 82 -0.52 17.42 15.47
N SER A 83 0.11 16.36 15.95
CA SER A 83 1.54 16.37 16.27
C SER A 83 2.40 16.85 15.09
N PRO A 84 3.47 17.64 15.33
CA PRO A 84 4.28 18.24 14.28
C PRO A 84 5.00 17.18 13.45
N VAL A 85 5.25 17.52 12.18
CA VAL A 85 5.89 16.65 11.20
C VAL A 85 7.32 17.11 10.96
N ASP A 86 8.30 16.24 11.19
CA ASP A 86 9.70 16.51 10.86
C ASP A 86 9.96 16.31 9.35
N PHE A 87 9.93 17.41 8.59
CA PHE A 87 10.21 17.40 7.15
C PHE A 87 11.69 17.29 6.80
N GLY A 88 12.61 17.57 7.74
CA GLY A 88 14.04 17.38 7.53
C GLY A 88 14.38 15.91 7.35
N VAL A 89 13.90 15.07 8.27
CA VAL A 89 14.03 13.60 8.18
C VAL A 89 13.38 13.05 6.91
N ARG A 90 12.22 13.60 6.51
CA ARG A 90 11.50 13.14 5.30
C ARG A 90 12.24 13.47 4.02
N LYS A 91 12.86 14.65 3.95
CA LYS A 91 13.72 15.02 2.81
C LYS A 91 14.89 14.05 2.69
N GLN A 92 15.57 13.75 3.80
CA GLN A 92 16.67 12.78 3.82
C GLN A 92 16.19 11.39 3.34
N ARG A 93 15.09 10.88 3.90
CA ARG A 93 14.52 9.58 3.48
C ARG A 93 14.15 9.57 2.00
N LEU A 94 13.61 10.66 1.46
CA LEU A 94 13.27 10.78 0.04
C LEU A 94 14.49 10.73 -0.88
N GLU A 95 15.67 11.14 -0.40
CA GLU A 95 16.94 11.00 -1.11
C GLU A 95 17.50 9.57 -0.99
N GLU A 96 17.36 8.94 0.18
CA GLU A 96 17.79 7.56 0.44
C GLU A 96 17.05 6.55 -0.44
N ILE A 97 15.72 6.64 -0.53
CA ILE A 97 14.90 5.68 -1.31
C ILE A 97 15.20 5.70 -2.82
N GLN A 98 15.86 6.75 -3.33
CA GLN A 98 16.25 6.82 -4.75
C GLN A 98 17.43 5.91 -5.06
N LYS A 99 18.23 5.55 -4.04
CA LYS A 99 19.42 4.71 -4.16
C LYS A 99 19.14 3.24 -3.84
N GLU A 100 17.98 2.96 -3.25
CA GLU A 100 17.59 1.64 -2.77
C GLU A 100 16.73 0.88 -3.77
N LYS A 101 16.87 -0.45 -3.74
CA LYS A 101 16.00 -1.33 -4.52
C LYS A 101 14.62 -1.45 -3.85
N PRO A 102 13.52 -1.47 -4.62
CA PRO A 102 12.17 -1.67 -4.11
C PRO A 102 12.03 -2.88 -3.19
N GLU A 103 12.68 -3.99 -3.55
CA GLU A 103 12.68 -5.24 -2.78
C GLU A 103 13.37 -5.06 -1.41
N THR A 104 14.47 -4.31 -1.35
CA THR A 104 15.16 -3.97 -0.09
C THR A 104 14.26 -3.12 0.81
N LEU A 105 13.58 -2.12 0.24
CA LEU A 105 12.64 -1.27 0.99
C LEU A 105 11.42 -2.06 1.48
N PHE A 106 10.95 -3.02 0.68
CA PHE A 106 9.84 -3.90 1.05
C PHE A 106 10.23 -4.86 2.18
N ALA A 107 11.41 -5.47 2.12
CA ALA A 107 11.94 -6.30 3.20
C ALA A 107 12.15 -5.52 4.50
N SER A 108 12.50 -4.23 4.41
CA SER A 108 12.69 -3.31 5.54
C SER A 108 11.46 -2.42 5.81
N TRP A 109 10.25 -2.92 5.51
CA TRP A 109 9.03 -2.12 5.50
C TRP A 109 8.74 -1.34 6.78
N HIS A 110 9.19 -1.81 7.96
CA HIS A 110 8.91 -1.23 9.27
C HIS A 110 9.20 0.28 9.38
N ASP A 111 10.17 0.81 8.63
CA ASP A 111 10.52 2.23 8.67
C ASP A 111 9.65 3.13 7.76
N GLY A 112 8.80 2.55 6.93
CA GLY A 112 7.84 3.23 6.05
C GLY A 112 8.41 3.75 4.73
N ARG A 113 9.72 3.59 4.48
CA ARG A 113 10.36 4.07 3.24
C ARG A 113 9.76 3.46 1.98
N ILE A 114 9.25 2.22 2.05
CA ILE A 114 8.55 1.60 0.92
C ILE A 114 7.29 2.38 0.51
N LYS A 115 6.50 2.88 1.48
CA LYS A 115 5.31 3.69 1.20
C LYS A 115 5.70 5.03 0.59
N MET A 116 6.77 5.64 1.10
CA MET A 116 7.31 6.90 0.55
C MET A 116 7.80 6.71 -0.89
N MET A 117 8.46 5.57 -1.18
CA MET A 117 8.90 5.23 -2.53
C MET A 117 7.71 5.09 -3.48
N ILE A 118 6.71 4.29 -3.13
CA ILE A 118 5.49 4.13 -3.94
C ILE A 118 4.81 5.49 -4.16
N THR A 119 4.63 6.27 -3.09
CA THR A 119 3.99 7.59 -3.14
C THR A 119 4.73 8.52 -4.09
N SER A 120 6.05 8.65 -3.94
CA SER A 120 6.86 9.56 -4.75
C SER A 120 6.90 9.16 -6.22
N ARG A 121 7.05 7.86 -6.53
CA ARG A 121 7.09 7.36 -7.90
C ARG A 121 5.75 7.55 -8.62
N LEU A 122 4.65 7.19 -7.98
CA LEU A 122 3.33 7.33 -8.59
C LEU A 122 2.89 8.80 -8.72
N LEU A 123 3.26 9.68 -7.79
CA LEU A 123 3.06 11.13 -7.98
C LEU A 123 3.86 11.67 -9.17
N ARG A 124 5.11 11.22 -9.37
CA ARG A 124 5.91 11.57 -10.55
C ARG A 124 5.28 11.03 -11.83
N LEU A 125 4.74 9.81 -11.81
CA LEU A 125 4.03 9.20 -12.94
C LEU A 125 2.77 10.01 -13.31
N ARG A 126 1.99 10.42 -12.30
CA ARG A 126 0.83 11.31 -12.50
C ARG A 126 1.22 12.64 -13.12
N ARG A 127 2.35 13.21 -12.69
CA ARG A 127 2.89 14.46 -13.27
C ARG A 127 3.38 14.26 -14.71
N LEU A 128 3.89 13.08 -15.05
CA LEU A 128 4.35 12.75 -16.41
C LEU A 128 3.19 12.63 -17.41
N ALA A 129 2.05 12.06 -16.99
CA ALA A 129 0.91 11.82 -17.89
C ALA A 129 -0.42 12.35 -17.32
N PRO A 130 -0.56 13.66 -17.04
CA PRO A 130 -1.72 14.21 -16.34
C PRO A 130 -3.05 13.90 -17.04
N SER A 131 -3.09 13.96 -18.38
CA SER A 131 -4.30 13.66 -19.17
C SER A 131 -4.76 12.21 -18.99
N LEU A 132 -3.83 11.24 -18.98
CA LEU A 132 -4.17 9.84 -18.72
C LEU A 132 -4.87 9.68 -17.36
N PHE A 133 -4.38 10.39 -16.34
CA PHE A 133 -4.96 10.32 -15.00
C PHE A 133 -6.25 11.13 -14.81
N GLN A 134 -6.50 12.14 -15.64
CA GLN A 134 -7.70 12.97 -15.56
C GLN A 134 -8.85 12.45 -16.42
N THR A 135 -8.56 12.07 -17.66
CA THR A 135 -9.59 11.76 -18.68
C THR A 135 -9.45 10.37 -19.30
N GLY A 136 -8.36 9.65 -19.03
CA GLY A 136 -8.21 8.27 -19.49
C GLY A 136 -9.29 7.37 -18.90
N SER A 137 -9.78 6.42 -19.72
CA SER A 137 -10.81 5.47 -19.34
C SER A 137 -10.38 4.65 -18.13
N TYR A 138 -11.34 4.00 -17.47
CA TYR A 138 -11.08 3.07 -16.38
C TYR A 138 -11.74 1.75 -16.73
N ASN A 139 -10.93 0.72 -17.02
CA ASN A 139 -11.42 -0.58 -17.45
C ASN A 139 -11.05 -1.63 -16.38
N SER A 140 -12.06 -2.24 -15.75
CA SER A 140 -11.84 -3.32 -14.80
C SER A 140 -11.28 -4.55 -15.49
N LEU A 141 -10.34 -5.24 -14.84
CA LEU A 141 -9.77 -6.50 -15.29
C LEU A 141 -9.98 -7.54 -14.18
N TYR A 142 -10.27 -8.77 -14.59
CA TYR A 142 -10.60 -9.86 -13.67
C TYR A 142 -9.57 -10.96 -13.81
N ALA A 143 -8.93 -11.32 -12.70
CA ALA A 143 -8.07 -12.49 -12.65
C ALA A 143 -8.90 -13.78 -12.72
N SER A 144 -8.26 -14.86 -13.16
CA SER A 144 -8.76 -16.24 -13.11
C SER A 144 -7.83 -17.10 -12.24
N GLY A 145 -8.30 -18.25 -11.78
CA GLY A 145 -7.54 -19.19 -10.93
C GLY A 145 -7.88 -19.09 -9.44
N GLU A 146 -7.17 -19.85 -8.61
CA GLU A 146 -7.51 -20.08 -7.19
C GLU A 146 -7.53 -18.79 -6.34
N MET A 147 -6.66 -17.83 -6.65
CA MET A 147 -6.50 -16.57 -5.93
C MET A 147 -7.06 -15.37 -6.70
N ALA A 148 -7.95 -15.59 -7.67
CA ALA A 148 -8.58 -14.53 -8.46
C ALA A 148 -9.22 -13.42 -7.59
N ASP A 149 -9.97 -13.83 -6.55
CA ASP A 149 -10.63 -12.91 -5.61
C ASP A 149 -9.65 -12.07 -4.76
N CYS A 150 -8.38 -12.48 -4.70
CA CYS A 150 -7.32 -11.77 -4.00
C CYS A 150 -6.68 -10.67 -4.88
N CYS A 151 -7.08 -10.54 -6.14
CA CYS A 151 -6.54 -9.56 -7.08
C CYS A 151 -7.53 -8.41 -7.33
N ILE A 152 -7.04 -7.18 -7.27
CA ILE A 152 -7.72 -6.03 -7.86
C ILE A 152 -6.86 -5.58 -9.04
N ALA A 153 -7.43 -5.62 -10.24
CA ALA A 153 -6.76 -5.18 -11.46
C ALA A 153 -7.64 -4.27 -12.31
N TYR A 154 -7.01 -3.30 -12.96
CA TYR A 154 -7.67 -2.43 -13.93
C TYR A 154 -6.65 -1.76 -14.84
N SER A 155 -7.09 -1.32 -16.01
CA SER A 155 -6.32 -0.44 -16.87
C SER A 155 -6.88 0.98 -16.90
N ARG A 156 -5.99 1.94 -17.13
CA ARG A 156 -6.35 3.29 -17.59
C ARG A 156 -5.77 3.55 -18.94
N GLU A 157 -6.57 4.12 -19.83
CA GLU A 157 -6.20 4.22 -21.24
C GLU A 157 -6.58 5.57 -21.84
N LEU A 158 -5.65 6.14 -22.61
CA LEU A 158 -5.88 7.36 -23.38
C LEU A 158 -5.07 7.29 -24.68
N GLY A 159 -5.75 7.08 -25.80
CA GLY A 159 -5.08 6.84 -27.09
C GLY A 159 -4.21 5.59 -27.01
N SER A 160 -2.90 5.74 -27.26
CA SER A 160 -1.93 4.65 -27.13
C SER A 160 -1.35 4.49 -25.72
N GLN A 161 -1.63 5.40 -24.79
CA GLN A 161 -1.11 5.35 -23.42
C GLN A 161 -1.94 4.39 -22.57
N ILE A 162 -1.27 3.46 -21.90
CA ILE A 162 -1.89 2.46 -21.02
C ILE A 162 -1.14 2.46 -19.69
N LEU A 163 -1.90 2.48 -18.60
CA LEU A 163 -1.47 2.18 -17.24
C LEU A 163 -2.23 0.93 -16.79
N LEU A 164 -1.53 -0.13 -16.39
CA LEU A 164 -2.10 -1.34 -15.82
C LEU A 164 -1.73 -1.40 -14.34
N VAL A 165 -2.74 -1.49 -13.48
CA VAL A 165 -2.58 -1.54 -12.03
C VAL A 165 -3.03 -2.91 -11.52
N ILE A 166 -2.20 -3.53 -10.70
CA ILE A 166 -2.46 -4.83 -10.06
C ILE A 166 -2.07 -4.71 -8.60
N VAL A 167 -3.02 -4.94 -7.69
CA VAL A 167 -2.79 -4.87 -6.25
C VAL A 167 -3.54 -6.00 -5.52
N PRO A 168 -3.03 -6.48 -4.38
CA PRO A 168 -3.64 -7.56 -3.65
C PRO A 168 -4.76 -7.04 -2.73
N ARG A 169 -5.75 -7.90 -2.48
CA ARG A 169 -6.73 -7.80 -1.40
C ARG A 169 -6.82 -9.14 -0.67
N PHE A 170 -7.43 -9.16 0.51
CA PHE A 170 -7.55 -10.37 1.33
C PHE A 170 -6.20 -11.06 1.59
N THR A 171 -5.19 -10.27 1.96
CA THR A 171 -3.78 -10.68 2.02
C THR A 171 -3.50 -11.86 2.96
N THR A 172 -4.38 -12.13 3.93
CA THR A 172 -4.30 -13.31 4.81
C THR A 172 -4.52 -14.64 4.08
N ARG A 173 -5.15 -14.63 2.89
CA ARG A 173 -5.26 -15.80 2.00
C ARG A 173 -4.03 -15.96 1.11
N LEU A 174 -3.33 -14.86 0.85
CA LEU A 174 -2.28 -14.78 -0.16
C LEU A 174 -0.88 -15.08 0.41
N CYS A 175 -0.60 -14.68 1.64
CA CYS A 175 0.69 -14.93 2.28
C CYS A 175 0.52 -15.15 3.78
N THR A 176 1.50 -15.80 4.38
CA THR A 176 1.74 -15.68 5.83
C THR A 176 2.63 -14.47 6.13
N PRO A 177 2.68 -13.97 7.37
CA PRO A 177 3.60 -12.90 7.74
C PRO A 177 5.05 -13.23 7.42
N ASP A 178 5.76 -12.24 6.87
CA ASP A 178 7.15 -12.31 6.41
C ASP A 178 7.42 -13.35 5.30
N SER A 179 6.37 -13.87 4.62
CA SER A 179 6.51 -14.72 3.44
C SER A 179 6.19 -13.97 2.15
N GLU A 180 6.67 -14.51 1.04
CA GLU A 180 6.18 -14.13 -0.28
C GLU A 180 4.68 -14.43 -0.40
N SER A 181 4.01 -13.71 -1.31
CA SER A 181 2.67 -14.10 -1.76
C SER A 181 2.70 -15.40 -2.53
N ASP A 182 1.61 -16.16 -2.47
CA ASP A 182 1.38 -17.36 -3.25
C ASP A 182 0.14 -17.15 -4.11
N TRP A 183 0.36 -16.82 -5.38
CA TRP A 183 -0.71 -16.56 -6.33
C TRP A 183 -1.28 -17.85 -6.94
N LYS A 184 -0.76 -19.02 -6.58
CA LYS A 184 -1.18 -20.32 -7.14
C LYS A 184 -1.18 -20.28 -8.66
N ASP A 185 -2.15 -20.88 -9.32
CA ASP A 185 -2.34 -20.87 -10.76
C ASP A 185 -3.01 -19.59 -11.29
N SER A 186 -3.04 -18.51 -10.50
CA SER A 186 -3.82 -17.33 -10.88
C SER A 186 -3.15 -16.50 -11.97
N GLU A 187 -3.96 -16.06 -12.91
CA GLU A 187 -3.52 -15.30 -14.07
C GLU A 187 -4.46 -14.12 -14.32
N LEU A 188 -3.95 -13.09 -14.97
CA LEU A 188 -4.71 -11.93 -15.39
C LEU A 188 -4.79 -11.92 -16.93
N PRO A 189 -5.89 -12.42 -17.52
CA PRO A 189 -6.11 -12.32 -18.95
C PRO A 189 -6.39 -10.87 -19.38
N PHE A 190 -6.04 -10.54 -20.61
CA PHE A 190 -6.29 -9.24 -21.24
C PHE A 190 -7.17 -9.42 -22.48
N ASP A 191 -8.17 -8.55 -22.63
CA ASP A 191 -9.06 -8.56 -23.81
C ASP A 191 -8.36 -8.12 -25.11
N LYS A 192 -7.12 -7.65 -24.98
CA LYS A 192 -6.27 -7.23 -26.09
C LYS A 192 -4.81 -7.47 -25.76
N THR A 193 -4.01 -7.57 -26.80
CA THR A 193 -2.56 -7.63 -26.69
C THR A 193 -1.99 -6.32 -26.14
N LEU A 194 -1.18 -6.40 -25.09
CA LEU A 194 -0.52 -5.23 -24.52
C LEU A 194 0.74 -4.83 -25.31
N PRO A 195 1.08 -3.52 -25.36
CA PRO A 195 2.38 -3.06 -25.81
C PRO A 195 3.48 -3.48 -24.81
N ALA A 196 4.74 -3.20 -25.13
CA ALA A 196 5.80 -3.31 -24.13
C ALA A 196 5.55 -2.29 -23.00
N MET A 197 5.66 -2.73 -21.75
CA MET A 197 5.40 -1.91 -20.57
C MET A 197 6.51 -2.09 -19.53
N VAL A 198 6.66 -1.11 -18.64
CA VAL A 198 7.56 -1.14 -17.49
C VAL A 198 6.76 -0.90 -16.22
N ASP A 199 7.06 -1.66 -15.16
CA ASP A 199 6.51 -1.45 -13.83
C ASP A 199 7.21 -0.25 -13.18
N GLU A 200 6.46 0.82 -12.90
CA GLU A 200 7.00 2.01 -12.24
C GLU A 200 7.53 1.68 -10.82
N LEU A 201 7.00 0.65 -10.17
CA LEU A 201 7.38 0.29 -8.80
C LEU A 201 8.70 -0.48 -8.75
N THR A 202 8.92 -1.44 -9.65
CA THR A 202 10.08 -2.35 -9.59
C THR A 202 11.03 -2.23 -10.78
N GLY A 203 10.58 -1.68 -11.90
CA GLY A 203 11.31 -1.66 -13.17
C GLY A 203 11.20 -2.96 -13.97
N ARG A 204 10.42 -3.95 -13.51
CA ARG A 204 10.09 -5.16 -14.27
C ARG A 204 9.46 -4.79 -15.61
N THR A 205 9.66 -5.60 -16.63
CA THR A 205 9.11 -5.34 -17.97
C THR A 205 8.08 -6.39 -18.37
N LEU A 206 7.01 -5.94 -19.03
CA LEU A 206 6.11 -6.79 -19.80
C LEU A 206 6.47 -6.67 -21.27
N LYS A 207 6.57 -7.81 -21.94
CA LYS A 207 6.86 -7.86 -23.37
C LYS A 207 5.63 -7.42 -24.17
N ALA A 208 5.84 -6.82 -25.33
CA ALA A 208 4.76 -6.65 -26.29
C ALA A 208 4.24 -8.02 -26.71
N GLY A 209 2.94 -8.13 -27.00
CA GLY A 209 2.36 -9.42 -27.37
C GLY A 209 1.67 -10.15 -26.20
N THR A 210 1.82 -9.67 -24.97
CA THR A 210 1.21 -10.33 -23.80
C THR A 210 -0.31 -10.18 -23.82
N ASP A 211 -0.99 -11.32 -23.81
CA ASP A 211 -2.44 -11.51 -23.72
C ASP A 211 -2.89 -12.06 -22.36
N THR A 212 -1.97 -12.59 -21.56
CA THR A 212 -2.19 -13.00 -20.17
C THR A 212 -0.94 -12.78 -19.32
N LEU A 213 -1.12 -12.31 -18.09
CA LEU A 213 -0.05 -12.19 -17.09
C LEU A 213 -0.21 -13.25 -15.99
N ASN A 214 0.78 -14.13 -15.86
CA ASN A 214 0.85 -15.04 -14.73
C ASN A 214 1.20 -14.27 -13.44
N LEU A 215 0.33 -14.34 -12.42
CA LEU A 215 0.49 -13.54 -11.20
C LEU A 215 1.62 -14.03 -10.29
N LYS A 216 2.18 -15.23 -10.52
CA LYS A 216 3.38 -15.71 -9.81
C LYS A 216 4.60 -14.79 -10.00
N HIS A 217 4.63 -14.01 -11.07
CA HIS A 217 5.68 -13.02 -11.28
C HIS A 217 5.65 -11.86 -10.26
N LEU A 218 4.60 -11.79 -9.43
CA LEU A 218 4.42 -10.79 -8.39
C LEU A 218 4.67 -11.34 -6.98
N GLU A 219 5.14 -12.59 -6.82
CA GLU A 219 5.20 -13.25 -5.50
C GLU A 219 6.06 -12.49 -4.46
N SER A 220 7.24 -12.02 -4.88
CA SER A 220 8.18 -11.26 -4.03
C SER A 220 7.80 -9.80 -3.80
N PHE A 221 6.92 -9.26 -4.64
CA PHE A 221 6.42 -7.89 -4.55
C PHE A 221 5.01 -7.86 -5.17
N PRO A 222 3.94 -8.03 -4.37
CA PRO A 222 2.60 -8.37 -4.85
C PRO A 222 1.84 -7.20 -5.50
N PHE A 223 2.55 -6.17 -5.95
CA PHE A 223 2.00 -4.97 -6.53
C PHE A 223 2.65 -4.71 -7.88
N ALA A 224 1.90 -4.19 -8.83
CA ALA A 224 2.45 -3.73 -10.09
C ALA A 224 1.70 -2.50 -10.62
N VAL A 225 2.46 -1.56 -11.16
CA VAL A 225 1.92 -0.41 -11.90
C VAL A 225 2.69 -0.30 -13.22
N PHE A 226 2.27 -1.13 -14.19
CA PHE A 226 2.86 -1.16 -15.52
C PHE A 226 2.38 0.02 -16.35
N HIS A 227 3.26 0.62 -17.15
CA HIS A 227 2.88 1.63 -18.14
C HIS A 227 3.76 1.58 -19.39
N ASN A 228 3.27 2.14 -20.49
CA ASN A 228 4.05 2.37 -21.72
C ASN A 228 4.37 3.85 -21.97
N LEU A 229 4.25 4.69 -20.93
CA LEU A 229 4.53 6.12 -21.02
C LEU A 229 6.02 6.40 -21.33
N SER A 230 6.26 7.31 -22.26
CA SER A 230 7.60 7.82 -22.57
C SER A 230 8.04 8.86 -21.54
N ARG A 231 9.22 8.67 -20.94
CA ARG A 231 9.90 9.73 -20.18
C ARG A 231 10.57 10.65 -21.20
N SER A 232 9.99 11.82 -21.45
CA SER A 232 10.59 12.90 -22.26
C SER A 232 11.85 13.45 -21.62
#